data_AF-A0A2V9GGP0-F1
#
_entry.id   AF-A0A2V9GGP0-F1
#
_cell.length_a   1.000
_cell.length_b   1.000
_cell.length_c   1.000
_cell.angle_alpha   90.00
_cell.angle_beta   90.00
_cell.angle_gamma   90.00
#
_symmetry.space_group_name_H-M   'P 1'
#
loop_
_entity.id
_entity.type
_entity.pdbx_description
1 polymer ?
#
loop_
_entity_poly.entity_id
_entity_poly.type
_entity_poly.pdbx_seq_one_letter_code
_entity_poly.pdbx_strand_id
1 'polypeptide(L)'
;MHMSIQTRNIALSVISCAEVGTVGQQAKKRIENAEQLPVHSYPVPGKASVLLTDDAAFKVFVAELQKDLENDLQNYDIEDKTTLKKYYGPLMQIAVLEQRYNDALSYLQKMNTLEDKPAAKAMAGMLDHPLIDAKKAGEGQAQVIFEAEFKERLQKLPYEVVQNEVKQMKSRFEIMSSNLLAGLIEQQYDTLAQKTGTIPKNAAIKILDTRFTIREVLLYKDFVTAQLQMLIDAHKIEKHDIWAARTVALSDSDKLALVVTGIWDVGVDPSVFPGRMWVNKKEIPDNGKDDDGNGYIDDVYGIGWTWYGKKDVGPLRKLNVTQAQIATDKQYLKGLIDMRANLDTTEARELKKKLSELPKDQVKPFFEGVALYGNYAHGTLVAGIAIAGNPAARILVIRNDWPYEMIPPPPNQEWAEGQASMLRDSVRYMHDNGVRVVNMSWGISPQEIEDDMQASGAGGPVEQRHATARQYFKMFKDSFVGAVQDAPDILFVSAAGNANNDARFDEFIPASIDLPNTMTAGAVDEAGD
;
A
#
# COMPACT_ATOMS: atom_id res chain seq x y z
N MET A 1 -42.99 0.46 73.71
CA MET A 1 -42.96 -0.54 74.80
C MET A 1 -41.54 -1.09 74.84
N HIS A 2 -40.85 -0.94 75.99
CA HIS A 2 -39.47 -1.34 76.32
C HIS A 2 -38.34 -0.55 75.61
N MET A 3 -37.80 0.50 76.25
CA MET A 3 -36.66 0.54 77.23
C MET A 3 -35.31 0.36 76.51
N SER A 4 -34.38 1.33 76.40
CA SER A 4 -33.74 2.28 77.33
C SER A 4 -32.26 1.89 77.55
N ILE A 5 -31.44 2.91 77.76
CA ILE A 5 -30.17 2.96 78.52
C ILE A 5 -28.87 3.18 77.70
N GLN A 6 -28.49 4.46 77.75
CA GLN A 6 -27.18 5.10 77.74
C GLN A 6 -25.98 4.26 78.23
N THR A 7 -24.81 4.47 77.61
CA THR A 7 -23.58 4.71 78.40
C THR A 7 -22.62 5.65 77.65
N ARG A 8 -22.14 6.66 78.38
CA ARG A 8 -21.15 7.69 78.02
C ARG A 8 -19.72 7.16 78.20
N ASN A 9 -18.76 7.56 77.34
CA ASN A 9 -17.58 8.39 77.67
C ASN A 9 -16.37 8.15 76.72
N ILE A 10 -16.02 9.22 75.99
CA ILE A 10 -14.69 9.87 75.82
C ILE A 10 -13.45 8.96 75.76
N ALA A 11 -12.71 8.97 74.62
CA ALA A 11 -11.40 9.66 74.53
C ALA A 11 -10.63 9.36 73.22
N LEU A 12 -9.79 10.34 72.87
CA LEU A 12 -8.57 10.30 72.05
C LEU A 12 -8.68 10.38 70.52
N SER A 13 -8.51 11.60 70.06
CA SER A 13 -7.93 11.97 68.77
C SER A 13 -6.61 11.22 68.53
N VAL A 14 -6.52 10.48 67.43
CA VAL A 14 -5.26 10.05 66.83
C VAL A 14 -5.33 10.32 65.33
N ILE A 15 -4.30 11.00 64.88
CA ILE A 15 -3.94 11.40 63.52
C ILE A 15 -4.17 10.26 62.52
N SER A 16 -5.10 10.44 61.58
CA SER A 16 -5.19 9.57 60.40
C SER A 16 -4.19 10.06 59.35
N CYS A 17 -3.18 9.23 59.09
CA CYS A 17 -2.34 9.29 57.92
C CYS A 17 -3.22 9.37 56.66
N ALA A 18 -2.90 10.31 55.77
CA ALA A 18 -3.42 10.34 54.43
C ALA A 18 -2.95 9.06 53.71
N GLU A 19 -3.89 8.19 53.35
CA GLU A 19 -3.64 7.17 52.34
C GLU A 19 -3.43 7.89 51.01
N VAL A 20 -2.20 7.81 50.51
CA VAL A 20 -1.87 8.15 49.13
C VAL A 20 -2.58 7.13 48.25
N GLY A 21 -3.74 7.51 47.73
CA GLY A 21 -4.43 6.73 46.70
C GLY A 21 -3.52 6.60 45.48
N THR A 22 -3.06 5.39 45.20
CA THR A 22 -2.47 5.02 43.91
C THR A 22 -3.52 5.31 42.84
N VAL A 23 -3.25 6.30 41.99
CA VAL A 23 -4.01 6.54 40.76
C VAL A 23 -3.86 5.28 39.91
N GLY A 24 -4.89 4.44 39.87
CA GLY A 24 -4.92 3.29 39.00
C GLY A 24 -4.85 3.77 37.55
N GLN A 25 -3.79 3.39 36.84
CA GLN A 25 -3.64 3.68 35.42
C GLN A 25 -4.78 2.99 34.68
N GLN A 26 -5.65 3.76 34.02
CA GLN A 26 -6.76 3.24 33.24
C GLN A 26 -6.21 2.24 32.21
N ALA A 27 -6.79 1.04 32.14
CA ALA A 27 -6.37 0.02 31.20
C ALA A 27 -6.49 0.55 29.77
N LYS A 28 -5.46 0.34 28.95
CA LYS A 28 -5.45 0.74 27.53
C LYS A 28 -6.57 0.05 26.77
N LYS A 29 -7.14 0.74 25.77
CA LYS A 29 -8.14 0.16 24.86
C LYS A 29 -7.44 -0.71 23.82
N ARG A 30 -7.77 -2.00 23.76
CA ARG A 30 -7.21 -2.93 22.78
C ARG A 30 -7.63 -2.57 21.35
N ILE A 31 -6.70 -2.67 20.41
CA ILE A 31 -6.91 -2.53 18.97
C ILE A 31 -6.82 -3.93 18.33
N GLU A 32 -7.94 -4.40 17.80
CA GLU A 32 -8.05 -5.71 17.15
C GLU A 32 -7.90 -5.63 15.62
N ASN A 33 -8.21 -4.48 15.04
CA ASN A 33 -8.05 -4.21 13.60
C ASN A 33 -7.74 -2.73 13.35
N ALA A 34 -7.30 -2.40 12.13
CA ALA A 34 -6.90 -1.04 11.77
C ALA A 34 -8.03 0.00 11.95
N GLU A 35 -9.29 -0.41 11.85
CA GLU A 35 -10.46 0.48 11.96
C GLU A 35 -10.70 1.00 13.38
N GLN A 36 -10.13 0.36 14.40
CA GLN A 36 -10.28 0.82 15.78
C GLN A 36 -9.26 1.91 16.13
N LEU A 37 -8.31 2.19 15.24
CA LEU A 37 -7.26 3.18 15.46
C LEU A 37 -7.86 4.59 15.54
N PRO A 38 -7.28 5.46 16.39
CA PRO A 38 -7.71 6.85 16.47
C PRO A 38 -7.53 7.59 15.15
N VAL A 39 -8.56 8.34 14.79
CA VAL A 39 -8.65 9.16 13.59
C VAL A 39 -8.26 10.59 13.98
N HIS A 40 -7.34 11.19 13.22
CA HIS A 40 -6.82 12.53 13.49
C HIS A 40 -6.68 13.36 12.21
N SER A 41 -6.86 14.67 12.33
CA SER A 41 -6.68 15.64 11.25
C SER A 41 -6.06 16.93 11.76
N TYR A 42 -5.19 17.54 10.95
CA TYR A 42 -4.35 18.67 11.31
C TYR A 42 -4.69 19.90 10.46
N PRO A 43 -4.77 21.10 11.05
CA PRO A 43 -5.05 22.33 10.35
C PRO A 43 -3.89 22.73 9.44
N VAL A 44 -4.20 22.94 8.16
CA VAL A 44 -3.25 23.42 7.15
C VAL A 44 -3.96 24.45 6.28
N PRO A 45 -4.01 25.72 6.71
CA PRO A 45 -4.65 26.77 5.94
C PRO A 45 -3.81 27.08 4.70
N GLY A 46 -4.23 26.58 3.54
CA GLY A 46 -3.57 26.82 2.25
C GLY A 46 -2.96 25.56 1.66
N LYS A 47 -1.70 25.64 1.20
CA LYS A 47 -1.01 24.55 0.52
C LYS A 47 -0.24 23.69 1.51
N ALA A 48 -0.42 22.37 1.46
CA ALA A 48 0.33 21.42 2.27
C ALA A 48 1.85 21.45 1.95
N SER A 49 2.21 21.68 0.69
CA SER A 49 3.60 21.79 0.23
C SER A 49 4.39 22.93 0.90
N VAL A 50 3.73 23.95 1.45
CA VAL A 50 4.39 25.02 2.23
C VAL A 50 5.07 24.46 3.49
N LEU A 51 4.51 23.39 4.08
CA LEU A 51 5.10 22.71 5.23
C LEU A 51 6.43 22.02 4.93
N LEU A 52 6.89 21.98 3.67
CA LEU A 52 8.22 21.47 3.31
C LEU A 52 9.31 22.54 3.45
N THR A 53 8.96 23.82 3.44
CA THR A 53 9.94 24.93 3.45
C THR A 53 9.73 25.90 4.62
N ASP A 54 8.50 26.15 5.05
CA ASP A 54 8.20 27.06 6.16
C ASP A 54 8.47 26.38 7.51
N ASP A 55 9.49 26.83 8.24
CA ASP A 55 9.86 26.30 9.55
C ASP A 55 8.83 26.64 10.65
N ALA A 56 8.22 27.82 10.60
CA ALA A 56 7.30 28.28 11.64
C ALA A 56 5.96 27.55 11.55
N ALA A 57 5.41 27.45 10.34
CA ALA A 57 4.20 26.68 10.09
C ALA A 57 4.40 25.19 10.42
N PHE A 58 5.54 24.62 10.00
CA PHE A 58 5.86 23.22 10.26
C PHE A 58 5.98 22.91 11.76
N LYS A 59 6.60 23.80 12.54
CA LYS A 59 6.75 23.60 13.99
C LYS A 59 5.40 23.50 14.72
N VAL A 60 4.42 24.31 14.35
CA VAL A 60 3.08 24.25 14.94
C VAL A 60 2.40 22.94 14.55
N PHE A 61 2.42 22.63 13.25
CA PHE A 61 1.83 21.43 12.68
C PHE A 61 2.38 20.14 13.31
N VAL A 62 3.71 20.03 13.45
CA VAL A 62 4.35 18.81 13.94
C VAL A 62 4.15 18.57 15.44
N ALA A 63 3.96 19.65 16.23
CA ALA A 63 3.68 19.54 17.66
C ALA A 63 2.31 18.90 17.94
N GLU A 64 1.30 19.22 17.12
CA GLU A 64 -0.01 18.57 17.20
C GLU A 64 0.08 17.09 16.80
N LEU A 65 0.77 16.79 15.70
CA LEU A 65 1.01 15.41 15.27
C LEU A 65 1.72 14.58 16.34
N GLN A 66 2.79 15.11 16.94
CA GLN A 66 3.53 14.42 18.00
C GLN A 66 2.60 14.08 19.17
N LYS A 67 1.83 15.06 19.63
CA LYS A 67 0.93 14.92 20.77
C LYS A 67 -0.09 13.81 20.54
N ASP A 68 -0.68 13.74 19.35
CA ASP A 68 -1.67 12.70 19.03
C ASP A 68 -1.02 11.32 18.93
N LEU A 69 0.16 11.20 18.31
CA LEU A 69 0.89 9.93 18.25
C LEU A 69 1.26 9.40 19.64
N GLU A 70 1.70 10.28 20.55
CA GLU A 70 2.01 9.92 21.93
C GLU A 70 0.75 9.54 22.73
N ASN A 71 -0.34 10.31 22.57
CA ASN A 71 -1.62 10.03 23.20
C ASN A 71 -2.20 8.69 22.75
N ASP A 72 -2.12 8.38 21.46
CA ASP A 72 -2.58 7.10 20.92
C ASP A 72 -1.81 5.93 21.57
N LEU A 73 -0.48 6.00 21.57
CA LEU A 73 0.36 4.97 22.21
C LEU A 73 0.12 4.85 23.73
N GLN A 74 -0.28 5.94 24.39
CA GLN A 74 -0.61 5.93 25.81
C GLN A 74 -1.97 5.27 26.08
N ASN A 75 -2.97 5.54 25.24
CA ASN A 75 -4.36 5.16 25.50
C ASN A 75 -4.76 3.83 24.85
N TYR A 76 -4.04 3.38 23.83
CA TYR A 76 -4.38 2.20 23.05
C TYR A 76 -3.30 1.12 23.13
N ASP A 77 -3.76 -0.12 23.24
CA ASP A 77 -2.93 -1.31 23.18
C ASP A 77 -2.91 -1.82 21.73
N ILE A 78 -1.86 -1.43 21.00
CA ILE A 78 -1.65 -1.73 19.59
C ILE A 78 -0.62 -2.87 19.52
N GLU A 79 -1.07 -4.06 19.11
CA GLU A 79 -0.20 -5.25 18.98
C GLU A 79 0.43 -5.36 17.57
N ASP A 80 -0.21 -4.79 16.54
CA ASP A 80 0.29 -4.84 15.17
C ASP A 80 1.63 -4.09 15.02
N LYS A 81 2.66 -4.84 14.65
CA LYS A 81 4.05 -4.34 14.56
C LYS A 81 4.22 -3.30 13.46
N THR A 82 3.52 -3.49 12.33
CA THR A 82 3.58 -2.55 11.20
C THR A 82 2.99 -1.19 11.60
N THR A 83 1.86 -1.21 12.29
CA THR A 83 1.21 -0.02 12.84
C THR A 83 2.08 0.65 13.89
N LEU A 84 2.65 -0.10 14.86
CA LEU A 84 3.57 0.48 15.84
C LEU A 84 4.77 1.19 15.20
N LYS A 85 5.34 0.64 14.12
CA LYS A 85 6.40 1.31 13.35
C LYS A 85 5.94 2.63 12.73
N LYS A 86 4.69 2.72 12.26
CA LYS A 86 4.07 3.98 11.76
C LYS A 86 3.88 5.03 12.86
N TYR A 87 3.90 4.67 14.14
CA TYR A 87 3.93 5.61 15.25
C TYR A 87 5.35 6.02 15.65
N TYR A 88 6.24 5.04 15.84
CA TYR A 88 7.59 5.32 16.33
C TYR A 88 8.50 6.00 15.31
N GLY A 89 8.33 5.76 14.01
CA GLY A 89 9.12 6.41 12.94
C GLY A 89 8.95 7.94 12.94
N PRO A 90 7.72 8.46 12.82
CA PRO A 90 7.45 9.88 12.95
C PRO A 90 7.96 10.47 14.27
N LEU A 91 7.72 9.81 15.41
CA LEU A 91 8.20 10.30 16.72
C LEU A 91 9.74 10.38 16.79
N MET A 92 10.45 9.44 16.17
CA MET A 92 11.90 9.47 16.04
C MET A 92 12.36 10.66 15.18
N GLN A 93 11.75 10.89 14.02
CA GLN A 93 12.05 12.04 13.16
C GLN A 93 11.80 13.38 13.89
N ILE A 94 10.68 13.49 14.60
CA ILE A 94 10.34 14.69 15.40
C ILE A 94 11.38 14.92 16.49
N ALA A 95 11.75 13.88 17.23
CA ALA A 95 12.78 13.97 18.26
C ALA A 95 14.14 14.42 17.69
N VAL A 96 14.51 13.97 16.48
CA VAL A 96 15.72 14.47 15.79
C VAL A 96 15.62 15.96 15.48
N LEU A 97 14.49 16.41 14.91
CA LEU A 97 14.27 17.81 14.55
C LEU A 97 14.23 18.74 15.77
N GLU A 98 13.79 18.23 16.91
CA GLU A 98 13.79 18.93 18.20
C GLU A 98 15.08 18.76 19.01
N GLN A 99 16.10 18.10 18.44
CA GLN A 99 17.40 17.83 19.08
C GLN A 99 17.30 16.95 20.36
N ARG A 100 16.22 16.19 20.50
CA ARG A 100 16.01 15.19 21.56
C ARG A 100 16.59 13.83 21.17
N TYR A 101 17.91 13.79 20.93
CA TYR A 101 18.57 12.62 20.34
C TYR A 101 18.46 11.32 21.16
N ASN A 102 18.38 11.42 22.50
CA ASN A 102 18.17 10.23 23.34
C ASN A 102 16.77 9.64 23.14
N ASP A 103 15.76 10.49 22.95
CA ASP A 103 14.40 10.05 22.67
C ASP A 103 14.32 9.44 21.26
N ALA A 104 14.99 10.05 20.28
CA ALA A 104 15.11 9.51 18.93
C ALA A 104 15.73 8.09 18.93
N LEU A 105 16.83 7.88 19.67
CA LEU A 105 17.45 6.56 19.83
C LEU A 105 16.52 5.57 20.54
N SER A 106 15.74 6.01 21.53
CA SER A 106 14.75 5.16 22.19
C SER A 106 13.64 4.71 21.24
N TYR A 107 13.10 5.62 20.43
CA TYR A 107 12.09 5.27 19.41
C TYR A 107 12.66 4.37 18.32
N LEU A 108 13.89 4.63 17.85
CA LEU A 108 14.60 3.75 16.91
C LEU A 108 14.77 2.34 17.48
N GLN A 109 15.16 2.21 18.76
CA GLN A 109 15.28 0.90 19.40
C GLN A 109 13.93 0.17 19.44
N LYS A 110 12.84 0.86 19.78
CA LYS A 110 11.49 0.28 19.75
C LYS A 110 11.15 -0.22 18.34
N MET A 111 11.40 0.56 17.29
CA MET A 111 11.20 0.13 15.91
C MET A 111 12.01 -1.12 15.55
N ASN A 112 13.29 -1.13 15.88
CA ASN A 112 14.19 -2.24 15.55
C ASN A 112 13.74 -3.55 16.22
N THR A 113 13.14 -3.48 17.41
CA THR A 113 12.62 -4.66 18.13
C THR A 113 11.35 -5.25 17.49
N LEU A 114 10.69 -4.50 16.61
CA LEU A 114 9.48 -4.91 15.89
C LEU A 114 9.79 -5.62 14.56
N GLU A 115 11.06 -5.68 14.14
CA GLU A 115 11.43 -6.42 12.94
C GLU A 115 11.44 -7.92 13.18
N ASP A 116 10.86 -8.68 12.24
CA ASP A 116 10.78 -10.14 12.33
C ASP A 116 11.75 -10.84 11.37
N LYS A 117 11.80 -10.36 10.11
CA LYS A 117 12.60 -10.95 9.04
C LYS A 117 14.09 -10.76 9.32
N PRO A 118 14.95 -11.80 9.13
CA PRO A 118 16.39 -11.70 9.37
C PRO A 118 17.04 -10.52 8.64
N ALA A 119 16.67 -10.31 7.37
CA ALA A 119 17.18 -9.21 6.57
C ALA A 119 16.77 -7.83 7.11
N ALA A 120 15.50 -7.68 7.50
CA ALA A 120 15.00 -6.45 8.11
C ALA A 120 15.69 -6.14 9.46
N LYS A 121 15.92 -7.16 10.30
CA LYS A 121 16.69 -7.03 11.55
C LYS A 121 18.12 -6.57 11.31
N ALA A 122 18.78 -7.12 10.30
CA ALA A 122 20.15 -6.75 9.94
C ALA A 122 20.25 -5.31 9.39
N MET A 123 19.23 -4.87 8.65
CA MET A 123 19.15 -3.51 8.10
C MET A 123 18.59 -2.47 9.09
N ALA A 124 18.15 -2.89 10.27
CA ALA A 124 17.49 -2.03 11.24
C ALA A 124 18.42 -0.90 11.71
N GLY A 125 17.98 0.36 11.55
CA GLY A 125 18.76 1.54 11.88
C GLY A 125 20.00 1.78 11.00
N MET A 126 20.10 1.13 9.82
CA MET A 126 21.23 1.29 8.89
C MET A 126 21.46 2.75 8.49
N LEU A 127 20.38 3.51 8.31
CA LEU A 127 20.41 4.94 7.97
C LEU A 127 20.19 5.83 9.20
N ASP A 128 19.20 5.49 10.03
CA ASP A 128 18.74 6.38 11.10
C ASP A 128 19.77 6.54 12.22
N HIS A 129 20.52 5.48 12.56
CA HIS A 129 21.49 5.57 13.64
C HIS A 129 22.67 6.49 13.28
N PRO A 130 23.37 6.30 12.14
CA PRO A 130 24.39 7.26 11.70
C PRO A 130 23.87 8.68 11.55
N LEU A 131 22.61 8.84 11.14
CA LEU A 131 21.98 10.15 11.02
C LEU A 131 21.78 10.82 12.38
N ILE A 132 21.27 10.10 13.38
CA ILE A 132 21.08 10.62 14.74
C ILE A 132 22.43 11.01 15.35
N ASP A 133 23.45 10.17 15.23
CA ASP A 133 24.78 10.44 15.79
C ASP A 133 25.47 11.62 15.08
N ALA A 134 25.32 11.74 13.75
CA ALA A 134 25.76 12.91 13.00
C ALA A 134 25.08 14.20 13.48
N LYS A 135 23.77 14.18 13.74
CA LYS A 135 23.04 15.35 14.26
C LYS A 135 23.46 15.71 15.68
N LYS A 136 23.68 14.72 16.53
CA LYS A 136 24.20 14.89 17.88
C LYS A 136 25.60 15.50 17.91
N ALA A 137 26.45 15.19 16.93
CA ALA A 137 27.80 15.75 16.81
C ALA A 137 27.82 17.23 16.35
N GLY A 138 26.75 17.71 15.72
CA GLY A 138 26.63 19.08 15.21
C GLY A 138 27.26 19.29 13.83
N GLU A 139 26.94 20.43 13.20
CA GLU A 139 27.18 20.68 11.76
C GLU A 139 28.65 20.49 11.31
N GLY A 140 29.62 20.86 12.15
CA GLY A 140 31.04 20.75 11.80
C GLY A 140 31.59 19.32 11.75
N GLN A 141 30.89 18.34 12.33
CA GLN A 141 31.32 16.94 12.40
C GLN A 141 30.29 15.96 11.80
N ALA A 142 29.06 16.42 11.54
CA ALA A 142 27.95 15.58 11.09
C ALA A 142 28.30 14.68 9.90
N GLN A 143 28.87 15.25 8.83
CA GLN A 143 29.22 14.47 7.64
C GLN A 143 30.26 13.38 7.94
N VAL A 144 31.32 13.73 8.68
CA VAL A 144 32.40 12.78 9.01
C VAL A 144 31.86 11.64 9.88
N ILE A 145 31.02 11.94 10.88
CA ILE A 145 30.40 10.95 11.75
C ILE A 145 29.45 10.04 10.97
N PHE A 146 28.55 10.62 10.16
CA PHE A 146 27.63 9.84 9.34
C PHE A 146 28.39 8.87 8.43
N GLU A 147 29.38 9.36 7.69
CA GLU A 147 30.13 8.55 6.72
C GLU A 147 30.91 7.42 7.40
N ALA A 148 31.52 7.69 8.55
CA ALA A 148 32.28 6.70 9.31
C ALA A 148 31.36 5.60 9.84
N GLU A 149 30.26 5.96 10.51
CA GLU A 149 29.34 4.99 11.08
C GLU A 149 28.58 4.18 10.02
N PHE A 150 28.15 4.84 8.94
CA PHE A 150 27.48 4.14 7.84
C PHE A 150 28.40 3.08 7.23
N LYS A 151 29.68 3.41 6.97
CA LYS A 151 30.68 2.46 6.47
C LYS A 151 30.89 1.30 7.44
N GLU A 152 31.05 1.59 8.73
CA GLU A 152 31.26 0.57 9.75
C GLU A 152 30.09 -0.42 9.83
N ARG A 153 28.85 0.10 9.77
CA ARG A 153 27.64 -0.72 9.75
C ARG A 153 27.55 -1.55 8.48
N LEU A 154 27.85 -0.94 7.33
CA LEU A 154 27.75 -1.58 6.01
C LEU A 154 28.68 -2.80 5.92
N GLN A 155 29.89 -2.69 6.46
CA GLN A 155 30.89 -3.77 6.48
C GLN A 155 30.47 -4.98 7.34
N LYS A 156 29.55 -4.79 8.29
CA LYS A 156 29.06 -5.84 9.19
C LYS A 156 27.80 -6.54 8.66
N LEU A 157 27.25 -6.09 7.53
CA LEU A 157 26.03 -6.68 6.98
C LEU A 157 26.30 -8.10 6.44
N PRO A 158 25.46 -9.09 6.79
CA PRO A 158 25.49 -10.40 6.15
C PRO A 158 24.89 -10.28 4.74
N TYR A 159 25.72 -9.93 3.74
CA TYR A 159 25.24 -9.55 2.40
C TYR A 159 24.30 -10.58 1.76
N GLU A 160 24.59 -11.88 1.90
CA GLU A 160 23.74 -12.97 1.40
C GLU A 160 22.30 -12.89 1.91
N VAL A 161 22.11 -12.39 3.13
CA VAL A 161 20.78 -12.24 3.76
C VAL A 161 20.13 -10.92 3.36
N VAL A 162 20.89 -9.84 3.17
CA VAL A 162 20.36 -8.47 2.97
C VAL A 162 20.47 -7.95 1.53
N GLN A 163 20.84 -8.80 0.58
CA GLN A 163 21.11 -8.40 -0.80
C GLN A 163 19.95 -7.59 -1.40
N ASN A 164 18.71 -8.03 -1.17
CA ASN A 164 17.51 -7.37 -1.69
C ASN A 164 17.31 -6.00 -1.05
N GLU A 165 17.42 -5.87 0.27
CA GLU A 165 17.26 -4.63 1.02
C GLU A 165 18.34 -3.60 0.65
N VAL A 166 19.59 -4.05 0.46
CA VAL A 166 20.71 -3.21 0.01
C VAL A 166 20.43 -2.66 -1.40
N LYS A 167 19.98 -3.51 -2.34
CA LYS A 167 19.61 -3.08 -3.70
C LYS A 167 18.40 -2.13 -3.71
N GLN A 168 17.40 -2.39 -2.87
CA GLN A 168 16.23 -1.51 -2.71
C GLN A 168 16.61 -0.16 -2.09
N MET A 169 17.47 -0.16 -1.07
CA MET A 169 17.96 1.07 -0.44
C MET A 169 18.72 1.92 -1.46
N LYS A 170 19.63 1.30 -2.22
CA LYS A 170 20.36 1.97 -3.29
C LYS A 170 19.41 2.59 -4.31
N SER A 171 18.45 1.80 -4.81
CA SER A 171 17.48 2.27 -5.81
C SER A 171 16.66 3.46 -5.30
N ARG A 172 16.25 3.45 -4.02
CA ARG A 172 15.57 4.59 -3.38
C ARG A 172 16.43 5.86 -3.37
N PHE A 173 17.72 5.75 -3.05
CA PHE A 173 18.63 6.88 -3.08
C PHE A 173 18.89 7.38 -4.52
N GLU A 174 19.02 6.49 -5.50
CA GLU A 174 19.23 6.84 -6.90
C GLU A 174 18.10 7.72 -7.47
N ILE A 175 16.84 7.42 -7.14
CA ILE A 175 15.68 8.16 -7.67
C ILE A 175 15.33 9.43 -6.90
N MET A 176 15.76 9.55 -5.64
CA MET A 176 15.33 10.64 -4.76
C MET A 176 15.83 12.00 -5.25
N SER A 177 14.93 12.98 -5.34
CA SER A 177 15.28 14.38 -5.56
C SER A 177 14.28 15.29 -4.85
N SER A 178 14.70 16.52 -4.53
CA SER A 178 13.81 17.51 -3.91
C SER A 178 12.59 17.80 -4.79
N ASN A 179 12.78 17.90 -6.11
CA ASN A 179 11.70 18.14 -7.07
C ASN A 179 10.67 17.00 -7.10
N LEU A 180 11.14 15.76 -7.14
CA LEU A 180 10.27 14.58 -7.14
C LEU A 180 9.46 14.53 -5.83
N LEU A 181 10.14 14.63 -4.69
CA LEU A 181 9.53 14.54 -3.37
C LEU A 181 8.53 15.68 -3.10
N ALA A 182 8.92 16.93 -3.36
CA ALA A 182 8.03 18.08 -3.19
C ALA A 182 6.86 18.05 -4.19
N GLY A 183 7.11 17.59 -5.41
CA GLY A 183 6.06 17.44 -6.44
C GLY A 183 5.01 16.42 -6.02
N LEU A 184 5.39 15.29 -5.42
CA LEU A 184 4.42 14.32 -4.92
C LEU A 184 3.51 14.92 -3.84
N ILE A 185 4.06 15.69 -2.90
CA ILE A 185 3.25 16.37 -1.86
C ILE A 185 2.33 17.42 -2.47
N GLU A 186 2.85 18.26 -3.37
CA GLU A 186 2.08 19.32 -4.03
C GLU A 186 0.90 18.73 -4.82
N GLN A 187 1.14 17.72 -5.66
CA GLN A 187 0.12 17.15 -6.53
C GLN A 187 -0.94 16.34 -5.75
N GLN A 188 -0.57 15.70 -4.65
CA GLN A 188 -1.48 14.88 -3.85
C GLN A 188 -2.30 15.71 -2.85
N TYR A 189 -1.69 16.69 -2.17
CA TYR A 189 -2.26 17.26 -0.95
C TYR A 189 -2.57 18.75 -0.99
N ASP A 190 -2.04 19.54 -1.92
CA ASP A 190 -2.32 20.99 -1.94
C ASP A 190 -3.78 21.28 -2.20
N THR A 191 -4.38 20.62 -3.19
CA THR A 191 -5.80 20.82 -3.51
C THR A 191 -6.69 20.39 -2.35
N LEU A 192 -6.33 19.31 -1.65
CA LEU A 192 -7.05 18.83 -0.47
C LEU A 192 -7.00 19.85 0.67
N ALA A 193 -5.80 20.30 1.04
CA ALA A 193 -5.60 21.27 2.12
C ALA A 193 -6.28 22.60 1.81
N GLN A 194 -6.24 23.07 0.56
CA GLN A 194 -6.90 24.30 0.14
C GLN A 194 -8.43 24.22 0.21
N LYS A 195 -9.02 23.06 -0.11
CA LYS A 195 -10.48 22.85 -0.08
C LYS A 195 -11.01 22.66 1.33
N THR A 196 -10.29 21.90 2.17
CA THR A 196 -10.79 21.43 3.47
C THR A 196 -10.17 22.15 4.67
N GLY A 197 -9.06 22.87 4.46
CA GLY A 197 -8.28 23.51 5.52
C GLY A 197 -7.54 22.51 6.43
N THR A 198 -7.56 21.22 6.13
CA THR A 198 -6.97 20.16 6.97
C THR A 198 -6.33 19.05 6.15
N ILE A 199 -5.49 18.24 6.80
CA ILE A 199 -4.92 16.98 6.28
C ILE A 199 -4.99 15.90 7.36
N PRO A 200 -5.21 14.61 7.04
CA PRO A 200 -5.25 13.56 8.06
C PRO A 200 -3.86 13.22 8.60
N LYS A 201 -3.82 12.36 9.62
CA LYS A 201 -2.61 11.69 10.14
C LYS A 201 -1.70 11.08 9.09
N ASN A 202 -2.22 10.25 8.18
CA ASN A 202 -1.36 9.54 7.21
C ASN A 202 -0.66 10.52 6.24
N ALA A 203 -1.38 11.53 5.75
CA ALA A 203 -0.80 12.60 4.95
C ALA A 203 0.17 13.46 5.75
N ALA A 204 -0.14 13.73 7.03
CA ALA A 204 0.72 14.49 7.92
C ALA A 204 2.07 13.80 8.17
N ILE A 205 2.04 12.50 8.44
CA ILE A 205 3.23 11.64 8.52
C ILE A 205 4.01 11.69 7.21
N LYS A 206 3.33 11.63 6.05
CA LYS A 206 4.00 11.67 4.75
C LYS A 206 4.70 13.02 4.50
N ILE A 207 4.11 14.13 4.92
CA ILE A 207 4.69 15.47 4.82
C ILE A 207 5.90 15.63 5.73
N LEU A 208 5.81 15.15 6.99
CA LEU A 208 6.94 15.09 7.92
C LEU A 208 8.11 14.27 7.32
N ASP A 209 7.83 13.04 6.89
CA ASP A 209 8.82 12.14 6.29
C ASP A 209 9.49 12.77 5.06
N THR A 210 8.69 13.45 4.23
CA THR A 210 9.19 14.14 3.04
C THR A 210 10.09 15.32 3.39
N ARG A 211 9.69 16.17 4.35
CA ARG A 211 10.52 17.30 4.82
C ARG A 211 11.82 16.78 5.44
N PHE A 212 11.73 15.77 6.30
CA PHE A 212 12.88 15.13 6.94
C PHE A 212 13.84 14.56 5.90
N THR A 213 13.32 13.85 4.90
CA THR A 213 14.13 13.30 3.81
C THR A 213 14.85 14.39 3.02
N ILE A 214 14.15 15.46 2.63
CA ILE A 214 14.74 16.57 1.86
C ILE A 214 15.86 17.26 2.64
N ARG A 215 15.68 17.50 3.95
CA ARG A 215 16.63 18.28 4.76
C ARG A 215 17.76 17.44 5.35
N GLU A 216 17.46 16.22 5.77
CA GLU A 216 18.34 15.43 6.63
C GLU A 216 18.97 14.23 5.91
N VAL A 217 18.29 13.67 4.91
CA VAL A 217 18.74 12.43 4.24
C VAL A 217 19.38 12.72 2.88
N LEU A 218 18.79 13.63 2.11
CA LEU A 218 19.17 13.88 0.71
C LEU A 218 20.64 14.32 0.57
N LEU A 219 21.19 15.01 1.59
CA LEU A 219 22.58 15.47 1.59
C LEU A 219 23.61 14.32 1.57
N TYR A 220 23.21 13.10 1.94
CA TYR A 220 24.07 11.92 1.94
C TYR A 220 23.87 11.03 0.69
N LYS A 221 23.03 11.44 -0.27
CA LYS A 221 22.60 10.62 -1.40
C LYS A 221 23.76 10.00 -2.18
N ASP A 222 24.70 10.83 -2.63
CA ASP A 222 25.80 10.38 -3.49
C ASP A 222 26.74 9.44 -2.74
N PHE A 223 27.04 9.78 -1.49
CA PHE A 223 27.86 8.95 -0.61
C PHE A 223 27.23 7.57 -0.38
N VAL A 224 25.96 7.53 0.06
CA VAL A 224 25.25 6.28 0.37
C VAL A 224 25.13 5.41 -0.88
N THR A 225 24.77 6.01 -2.03
CA THR A 225 24.67 5.29 -3.31
C THR A 225 26.01 4.66 -3.69
N ALA A 226 27.11 5.40 -3.56
CA ALA A 226 28.45 4.89 -3.86
C ALA A 226 28.87 3.75 -2.91
N GLN A 227 28.61 3.87 -1.61
CA GLN A 227 28.93 2.81 -0.65
C GLN A 227 28.12 1.53 -0.91
N LEU A 228 26.82 1.65 -1.16
CA LEU A 228 25.96 0.51 -1.48
C LEU A 228 26.38 -0.15 -2.80
N GLN A 229 26.73 0.65 -3.83
CA GLN A 229 27.25 0.11 -5.09
C GLN A 229 28.54 -0.69 -4.87
N MET A 230 29.51 -0.17 -4.11
CA MET A 230 30.74 -0.90 -3.79
C MET A 230 30.46 -2.22 -3.08
N LEU A 231 29.52 -2.25 -2.13
CA LEU A 231 29.13 -3.49 -1.45
C LEU A 231 28.53 -4.50 -2.44
N ILE A 232 27.63 -4.05 -3.32
CA ILE A 232 26.99 -4.89 -4.35
C ILE A 232 28.02 -5.44 -5.33
N ASP A 233 28.94 -4.61 -5.82
CA ASP A 233 29.97 -5.03 -6.78
C ASP A 233 30.96 -6.04 -6.18
N ALA A 234 31.26 -5.90 -4.88
CA ALA A 234 32.11 -6.83 -4.15
C ALA A 234 31.45 -8.22 -3.94
N HIS A 235 30.12 -8.32 -4.05
CA HIS A 235 29.35 -9.52 -3.74
C HIS A 235 28.37 -9.89 -4.86
N LYS A 236 28.89 -10.09 -6.08
CA LYS A 236 28.08 -10.58 -7.22
C LYS A 236 27.67 -12.05 -7.00
N ILE A 237 26.60 -12.23 -6.25
CA ILE A 237 25.94 -13.52 -6.00
C ILE A 237 24.71 -13.57 -6.88
N GLU A 238 24.68 -14.55 -7.79
CA GLU A 238 23.50 -14.94 -8.54
C GLU A 238 22.68 -15.89 -7.65
N LYS A 239 21.41 -15.56 -7.41
CA LYS A 239 20.51 -16.43 -6.66
C LYS A 239 20.13 -17.63 -7.54
N HIS A 240 19.96 -18.79 -6.93
CA HIS A 240 19.49 -19.97 -7.65
C HIS A 240 18.01 -19.82 -7.99
N ASP A 241 17.66 -19.78 -9.27
CA ASP A 241 16.27 -19.78 -9.75
C ASP A 241 15.58 -21.12 -9.46
N ILE A 242 14.69 -21.13 -8.46
CA ILE A 242 13.89 -22.30 -8.11
C ILE A 242 12.68 -22.48 -9.03
N TRP A 243 12.25 -21.43 -9.73
CA TRP A 243 11.03 -21.45 -10.54
C TRP A 243 11.23 -22.25 -11.82
N ALA A 244 12.40 -22.21 -12.43
CA ALA A 244 12.71 -23.06 -13.58
C ALA A 244 12.44 -24.55 -13.30
N ALA A 245 12.85 -25.05 -12.12
CA ALA A 245 12.63 -26.43 -11.71
C ALA A 245 11.19 -26.71 -11.24
N ARG A 246 10.44 -25.69 -10.82
CA ARG A 246 9.05 -25.80 -10.33
C ARG A 246 8.00 -25.48 -11.40
N THR A 247 8.43 -25.04 -12.57
CA THR A 247 7.53 -24.69 -13.67
C THR A 247 6.82 -25.95 -14.15
N VAL A 248 5.48 -25.89 -14.17
CA VAL A 248 4.64 -26.97 -14.69
C VAL A 248 4.22 -26.62 -16.11
N ALA A 249 4.51 -27.50 -17.05
CA ALA A 249 4.03 -27.42 -18.42
C ALA A 249 3.23 -28.67 -18.76
N LEU A 250 1.97 -28.47 -19.12
CA LEU A 250 1.05 -29.49 -19.59
C LEU A 250 1.12 -29.59 -21.12
N SER A 251 0.82 -30.76 -21.64
CA SER A 251 0.92 -31.13 -23.04
C SER A 251 -0.34 -31.86 -23.51
N ASP A 252 -0.48 -32.03 -24.82
CA ASP A 252 -1.59 -32.81 -25.39
C ASP A 252 -1.58 -34.28 -24.94
N SER A 253 -0.42 -34.79 -24.50
CA SER A 253 -0.30 -36.16 -23.97
C SER A 253 -0.99 -36.35 -22.61
N ASP A 254 -1.27 -35.26 -21.89
CA ASP A 254 -1.90 -35.25 -20.57
C ASP A 254 -3.43 -35.41 -20.61
N LYS A 255 -4.02 -35.62 -21.80
CA LYS A 255 -5.47 -35.84 -22.02
C LYS A 255 -6.33 -34.74 -21.36
N LEU A 256 -5.96 -33.50 -21.63
CA LEU A 256 -6.52 -32.33 -20.97
C LEU A 256 -7.98 -32.08 -21.38
N ALA A 257 -8.80 -31.65 -20.41
CA ALA A 257 -10.10 -31.05 -20.66
C ALA A 257 -9.98 -29.53 -20.62
N LEU A 258 -10.75 -28.82 -21.47
CA LEU A 258 -10.76 -27.36 -21.45
C LEU A 258 -11.26 -26.84 -20.09
N VAL A 259 -10.56 -25.83 -19.56
CA VAL A 259 -10.92 -25.19 -18.29
C VAL A 259 -11.09 -23.71 -18.52
N VAL A 260 -12.28 -23.19 -18.21
CA VAL A 260 -12.52 -21.74 -18.24
C VAL A 260 -11.90 -21.13 -16.98
N THR A 261 -11.00 -20.18 -17.20
CA THR A 261 -10.21 -19.48 -16.19
C THR A 261 -10.61 -18.01 -16.21
N GLY A 262 -11.20 -17.53 -15.12
CA GLY A 262 -11.56 -16.13 -14.95
C GLY A 262 -10.32 -15.29 -14.64
N ILE A 263 -10.10 -14.22 -15.41
CA ILE A 263 -9.12 -13.19 -15.07
C ILE A 263 -9.90 -11.95 -14.66
N TRP A 264 -9.96 -11.70 -13.35
CA TRP A 264 -10.62 -10.54 -12.79
C TRP A 264 -9.59 -9.47 -12.50
N ASP A 265 -9.52 -8.49 -13.38
CA ASP A 265 -8.44 -7.50 -13.43
C ASP A 265 -8.90 -6.23 -14.19
N VAL A 266 -7.97 -5.34 -14.55
CA VAL A 266 -8.22 -4.11 -15.34
C VAL A 266 -8.37 -4.34 -16.85
N GLY A 267 -8.46 -5.61 -17.27
CA GLY A 267 -8.71 -6.03 -18.65
C GLY A 267 -7.57 -6.84 -19.25
N VAL A 268 -7.87 -7.52 -20.36
CA VAL A 268 -6.96 -8.42 -21.07
C VAL A 268 -7.01 -8.11 -22.56
N ASP A 269 -5.85 -7.96 -23.20
CA ASP A 269 -5.73 -7.88 -24.66
C ASP A 269 -5.91 -9.28 -25.29
N PRO A 270 -7.02 -9.57 -25.98
CA PRO A 270 -7.24 -10.89 -26.56
C PRO A 270 -6.25 -11.22 -27.68
N SER A 271 -5.68 -10.20 -28.33
CA SER A 271 -4.82 -10.38 -29.51
C SER A 271 -3.50 -11.09 -29.20
N VAL A 272 -3.04 -11.02 -27.95
CA VAL A 272 -1.82 -11.72 -27.50
C VAL A 272 -2.08 -13.17 -27.08
N PHE A 273 -3.35 -13.62 -27.10
CA PHE A 273 -3.79 -14.94 -26.66
C PHE A 273 -4.60 -15.71 -27.74
N PRO A 274 -4.06 -15.89 -28.96
CA PRO A 274 -4.79 -16.50 -30.06
C PRO A 274 -5.23 -17.93 -29.73
N GLY A 275 -6.54 -18.20 -29.83
CA GLY A 275 -7.13 -19.52 -29.54
C GLY A 275 -7.19 -19.89 -28.04
N ARG A 276 -6.85 -18.96 -27.14
CA ARG A 276 -6.78 -19.18 -25.69
C ARG A 276 -7.85 -18.41 -24.91
N MET A 277 -8.68 -17.62 -25.58
CA MET A 277 -9.82 -16.93 -24.98
C MET A 277 -11.03 -17.85 -24.88
N TRP A 278 -11.84 -17.67 -23.84
CA TRP A 278 -13.24 -18.10 -23.81
C TRP A 278 -14.05 -17.20 -24.74
N VAL A 279 -15.04 -17.75 -25.44
CA VAL A 279 -15.85 -17.00 -26.42
C VAL A 279 -17.33 -17.23 -26.16
N ASN A 280 -18.09 -16.15 -25.92
CA ASN A 280 -19.55 -16.20 -25.95
C ASN A 280 -20.00 -16.37 -27.41
N LYS A 281 -20.34 -17.60 -27.80
CA LYS A 281 -20.77 -17.92 -29.18
C LYS A 281 -22.17 -17.39 -29.52
N LYS A 282 -22.89 -16.84 -28.54
CA LYS A 282 -24.24 -16.29 -28.75
C LYS A 282 -24.19 -14.81 -29.12
N GLU A 283 -23.07 -14.13 -28.89
CA GLU A 283 -22.85 -12.75 -29.33
C GLU A 283 -22.34 -12.66 -30.76
N ILE A 284 -22.74 -11.60 -31.45
CA ILE A 284 -22.14 -11.15 -32.70
C ILE A 284 -21.18 -9.99 -32.37
N PRO A 285 -19.86 -10.17 -32.55
CA PRO A 285 -18.88 -9.16 -32.14
C PRO A 285 -19.11 -7.77 -32.75
N ASP A 286 -18.93 -6.75 -31.92
CA ASP A 286 -18.90 -5.32 -32.26
C ASP A 286 -20.20 -4.80 -32.93
N ASN A 287 -21.36 -5.40 -32.63
CA ASN A 287 -22.65 -4.98 -33.20
C ASN A 287 -23.41 -3.98 -32.31
N GLY A 288 -22.92 -3.76 -31.08
CA GLY A 288 -23.50 -2.82 -30.12
C GLY A 288 -24.78 -3.31 -29.46
N LYS A 289 -25.03 -4.62 -29.45
CA LYS A 289 -26.23 -5.25 -28.90
C LYS A 289 -25.85 -6.35 -27.91
N ASP A 290 -26.86 -6.73 -27.13
CA ASP A 290 -26.87 -7.92 -26.29
C ASP A 290 -27.69 -8.95 -27.08
N ASP A 291 -27.02 -9.79 -27.86
CA ASP A 291 -27.68 -10.71 -28.79
C ASP A 291 -28.28 -11.92 -28.07
N ASP A 292 -27.73 -12.28 -26.92
CA ASP A 292 -28.17 -13.43 -26.12
C ASP A 292 -29.17 -13.09 -24.99
N GLY A 293 -29.35 -11.79 -24.71
CA GLY A 293 -30.29 -11.26 -23.73
C GLY A 293 -29.83 -11.44 -22.28
N ASN A 294 -28.53 -11.65 -22.04
CA ASN A 294 -27.95 -11.85 -20.71
C ASN A 294 -27.73 -10.52 -19.93
N GLY A 295 -27.98 -9.39 -20.59
CA GLY A 295 -27.86 -8.05 -20.05
C GLY A 295 -26.49 -7.41 -20.22
N TYR A 296 -25.57 -8.02 -20.98
CA TYR A 296 -24.23 -7.48 -21.28
C TYR A 296 -24.06 -7.34 -22.78
N ILE A 297 -23.75 -6.11 -23.22
CA ILE A 297 -23.56 -5.81 -24.65
C ILE A 297 -22.18 -6.29 -25.10
N ASP A 298 -22.14 -7.00 -26.22
CA ASP A 298 -20.92 -7.49 -26.88
C ASP A 298 -19.93 -8.18 -25.92
N ASP A 299 -20.40 -9.03 -25.02
CA ASP A 299 -19.59 -9.75 -24.01
C ASP A 299 -18.82 -10.96 -24.59
N VAL A 300 -18.29 -10.80 -25.80
CA VAL A 300 -17.64 -11.83 -26.63
C VAL A 300 -16.56 -12.61 -25.88
N TYR A 301 -15.78 -11.93 -25.04
CA TYR A 301 -14.69 -12.54 -24.25
C TYR A 301 -14.92 -12.45 -22.73
N GLY A 302 -16.11 -12.02 -22.31
CA GLY A 302 -16.45 -11.68 -20.93
C GLY A 302 -16.96 -10.25 -20.78
N ILE A 303 -17.05 -9.78 -19.54
CA ILE A 303 -17.76 -8.54 -19.18
C ILE A 303 -16.83 -7.45 -18.63
N GLY A 304 -17.26 -6.20 -18.77
CA GLY A 304 -16.54 -5.03 -18.28
C GLY A 304 -17.36 -4.15 -17.36
N TRP A 305 -16.66 -3.41 -16.51
CA TRP A 305 -17.24 -2.49 -15.54
C TRP A 305 -16.43 -1.20 -15.48
N THR A 306 -17.13 -0.07 -15.35
CA THR A 306 -16.55 1.22 -15.00
C THR A 306 -16.15 1.26 -13.52
N TRP A 307 -15.38 2.28 -13.11
CA TRP A 307 -15.04 2.54 -11.71
C TRP A 307 -16.26 2.65 -10.77
N TYR A 308 -17.43 3.02 -11.28
CA TYR A 308 -18.68 3.11 -10.53
C TYR A 308 -19.51 1.82 -10.59
N GLY A 309 -18.93 0.70 -11.02
CA GLY A 309 -19.63 -0.58 -11.17
C GLY A 309 -20.75 -0.57 -12.20
N LYS A 310 -20.75 0.40 -13.14
CA LYS A 310 -21.66 0.38 -14.31
C LYS A 310 -21.10 -0.54 -15.38
N LYS A 311 -21.97 -1.31 -16.04
CA LYS A 311 -21.60 -2.18 -17.15
C LYS A 311 -20.91 -1.38 -18.25
N ASP A 312 -19.83 -1.93 -18.79
CA ASP A 312 -19.05 -1.39 -19.89
C ASP A 312 -18.68 -2.51 -20.87
N VAL A 313 -18.34 -2.14 -22.10
CA VAL A 313 -18.17 -3.09 -23.21
C VAL A 313 -16.71 -3.47 -23.40
N GLY A 314 -16.48 -4.74 -23.72
CA GLY A 314 -15.19 -5.22 -24.20
C GLY A 314 -14.18 -5.57 -23.11
N PRO A 315 -13.19 -6.41 -23.46
CA PRO A 315 -12.26 -7.00 -22.50
C PRO A 315 -11.12 -6.06 -22.07
N LEU A 316 -10.98 -4.91 -22.73
CA LEU A 316 -9.89 -3.98 -22.51
C LEU A 316 -10.33 -2.54 -22.68
N ARG A 317 -9.82 -1.65 -21.82
CA ARG A 317 -10.13 -0.22 -21.90
C ARG A 317 -9.50 0.42 -23.14
N LYS A 318 -10.20 1.41 -23.71
CA LYS A 318 -9.68 2.19 -24.84
C LYS A 318 -8.66 3.23 -24.35
N LEU A 319 -7.49 3.28 -24.99
CA LEU A 319 -6.48 4.31 -24.72
C LEU A 319 -6.66 5.50 -25.66
N ASN A 320 -6.82 6.69 -25.08
CA ASN A 320 -6.93 7.96 -25.83
C ASN A 320 -5.60 8.71 -25.83
N VAL A 321 -4.51 8.03 -26.19
CA VAL A 321 -3.14 8.57 -26.23
C VAL A 321 -2.44 8.17 -27.53
N THR A 322 -1.34 8.86 -27.86
CA THR A 322 -0.57 8.55 -29.07
C THR A 322 0.21 7.24 -28.91
N GLN A 323 0.53 6.57 -30.02
CA GLN A 323 1.38 5.36 -29.99
C GLN A 323 2.77 5.64 -29.41
N ALA A 324 3.31 6.85 -29.62
CA ALA A 324 4.59 7.26 -29.04
C ALA A 324 4.52 7.38 -27.51
N GLN A 325 3.40 7.90 -26.99
CA GLN A 325 3.15 7.95 -25.55
C GLN A 325 3.06 6.53 -24.97
N ILE A 326 2.30 5.64 -25.60
CA ILE A 326 2.20 4.23 -25.20
C ILE A 326 3.58 3.56 -25.15
N ALA A 327 4.42 3.75 -26.18
CA ALA A 327 5.76 3.18 -26.21
C ALA A 327 6.63 3.69 -25.06
N THR A 328 6.53 4.99 -24.75
CA THR A 328 7.27 5.64 -23.66
C THR A 328 6.82 5.12 -22.30
N ASP A 329 5.51 5.12 -22.03
CA ASP A 329 4.95 4.65 -20.76
C ASP A 329 5.18 3.16 -20.54
N LYS A 330 5.16 2.36 -21.62
CA LYS A 330 5.55 0.94 -21.58
C LYS A 330 7.00 0.75 -21.13
N GLN A 331 7.93 1.53 -21.69
CA GLN A 331 9.34 1.45 -21.32
C GLN A 331 9.55 1.84 -19.85
N TYR A 332 8.89 2.91 -19.38
CA TYR A 332 8.98 3.32 -17.98
C TYR A 332 8.28 2.35 -17.02
N LEU A 333 7.15 1.76 -17.41
CA LEU A 333 6.51 0.69 -16.65
C LEU A 333 7.45 -0.52 -16.52
N LYS A 334 8.11 -0.93 -17.62
CA LYS A 334 9.12 -1.99 -17.57
C LYS A 334 10.25 -1.64 -16.61
N GLY A 335 10.81 -0.42 -16.71
CA GLY A 335 11.84 0.05 -15.79
C GLY A 335 11.38 0.04 -14.33
N LEU A 336 10.09 0.32 -14.07
CA LEU A 336 9.51 0.34 -12.72
C LEU A 336 9.39 -1.08 -12.15
N ILE A 337 8.95 -2.03 -12.97
CA ILE A 337 8.88 -3.45 -12.62
C ILE A 337 10.28 -3.99 -12.34
N ASP A 338 11.24 -3.76 -13.24
CA ASP A 338 12.62 -4.21 -13.10
C ASP A 338 13.28 -3.62 -11.84
N MET A 339 13.07 -2.32 -11.59
CA MET A 339 13.58 -1.65 -10.38
C MET A 339 12.98 -2.25 -9.09
N ARG A 340 11.66 -2.54 -9.07
CA ARG A 340 11.00 -3.17 -7.92
C ARG A 340 11.48 -4.60 -7.69
N ALA A 341 11.81 -5.32 -8.76
CA ALA A 341 12.40 -6.65 -8.73
C ALA A 341 13.91 -6.64 -8.44
N ASN A 342 14.51 -5.48 -8.11
CA ASN A 342 15.95 -5.32 -7.85
C ASN A 342 16.86 -5.72 -9.03
N LEU A 343 16.37 -5.59 -10.26
CA LEU A 343 17.11 -5.87 -11.49
C LEU A 343 17.81 -4.61 -11.99
N ASP A 344 19.08 -4.76 -12.41
CA ASP A 344 19.88 -3.68 -13.01
C ASP A 344 19.81 -3.73 -14.55
N THR A 345 18.63 -3.46 -15.10
CA THR A 345 18.38 -3.43 -16.55
C THR A 345 18.66 -2.04 -17.14
N THR A 346 18.70 -1.94 -18.47
CA THR A 346 18.79 -0.63 -19.15
C THR A 346 17.57 0.23 -18.81
N GLU A 347 16.37 -0.35 -18.85
CA GLU A 347 15.11 0.31 -18.56
C GLU A 347 15.03 0.79 -17.10
N ALA A 348 15.51 -0.01 -16.15
CA ALA A 348 15.58 0.40 -14.74
C ALA A 348 16.53 1.59 -14.54
N ARG A 349 17.71 1.58 -15.18
CA ARG A 349 18.67 2.69 -15.11
C ARG A 349 18.13 3.97 -15.74
N GLU A 350 17.49 3.86 -16.90
CA GLU A 350 16.84 4.99 -17.57
C GLU A 350 15.69 5.58 -16.75
N LEU A 351 14.84 4.73 -16.16
CA LEU A 351 13.79 5.17 -15.24
C LEU A 351 14.39 5.90 -14.04
N LYS A 352 15.40 5.31 -13.38
CA LYS A 352 16.03 5.91 -12.19
C LYS A 352 16.58 7.29 -12.49
N LYS A 353 17.27 7.44 -13.63
CA LYS A 353 17.75 8.73 -14.12
C LYS A 353 16.58 9.70 -14.33
N LYS A 354 15.54 9.28 -15.07
CA LYS A 354 14.35 10.08 -15.34
C LYS A 354 13.69 10.59 -14.06
N LEU A 355 13.53 9.73 -13.05
CA LEU A 355 12.95 10.10 -11.76
C LEU A 355 13.84 11.07 -10.96
N SER A 356 15.16 10.84 -10.96
CA SER A 356 16.12 11.70 -10.26
C SER A 356 16.17 13.13 -10.82
N GLU A 357 15.91 13.26 -12.12
CA GLU A 357 15.94 14.53 -12.87
C GLU A 357 14.53 15.11 -13.10
N LEU A 358 13.47 14.45 -12.59
CA LEU A 358 12.09 14.81 -12.92
C LEU A 358 11.73 16.22 -12.43
N PRO A 359 11.34 17.15 -13.32
CA PRO A 359 10.84 18.45 -12.91
C PRO A 359 9.56 18.32 -12.09
N LYS A 360 9.37 19.23 -11.13
CA LYS A 360 8.25 19.18 -10.18
C LYS A 360 6.87 19.18 -10.87
N ASP A 361 6.71 19.97 -11.92
CA ASP A 361 5.48 20.09 -12.73
C ASP A 361 5.24 18.87 -13.63
N GLN A 362 6.27 18.05 -13.87
CA GLN A 362 6.19 16.83 -14.67
C GLN A 362 5.93 15.57 -13.83
N VAL A 363 5.90 15.69 -12.49
CA VAL A 363 5.62 14.56 -11.59
C VAL A 363 4.27 13.93 -11.90
N LYS A 364 3.19 14.73 -11.91
CA LYS A 364 1.84 14.22 -12.15
C LYS A 364 1.68 13.59 -13.55
N PRO A 365 2.00 14.28 -14.67
CA PRO A 365 1.89 13.69 -16.00
C PRO A 365 2.68 12.38 -16.16
N PHE A 366 3.87 12.31 -15.55
CA PHE A 366 4.70 11.11 -15.61
C PHE A 366 4.03 9.92 -14.91
N PHE A 367 3.59 10.08 -13.66
CA PHE A 367 2.99 8.98 -12.92
C PHE A 367 1.62 8.59 -13.46
N GLU A 368 0.80 9.53 -13.92
CA GLU A 368 -0.51 9.23 -14.52
C GLU A 368 -0.36 8.50 -15.87
N GLY A 369 0.65 8.84 -16.68
CA GLY A 369 0.94 8.10 -17.93
C GLY A 369 1.37 6.66 -17.68
N VAL A 370 2.34 6.47 -16.77
CA VAL A 370 2.80 5.12 -16.37
C VAL A 370 1.67 4.32 -15.72
N ALA A 371 0.83 4.94 -14.88
CA ALA A 371 -0.31 4.29 -14.26
C ALA A 371 -1.40 3.91 -15.28
N LEU A 372 -1.70 4.78 -16.25
CA LEU A 372 -2.66 4.48 -17.31
C LEU A 372 -2.22 3.26 -18.12
N TYR A 373 -0.95 3.24 -18.56
CA TYR A 373 -0.43 2.09 -19.29
C TYR A 373 -0.30 0.84 -18.41
N GLY A 374 0.05 1.01 -17.14
CA GLY A 374 0.01 -0.05 -16.12
C GLY A 374 -1.36 -0.69 -16.05
N ASN A 375 -2.42 0.11 -15.87
CA ASN A 375 -3.80 -0.36 -15.83
C ASN A 375 -4.23 -1.00 -17.16
N TYR A 376 -3.70 -0.55 -18.30
CA TYR A 376 -3.98 -1.19 -19.58
C TYR A 376 -3.31 -2.56 -19.73
N ALA A 377 -2.08 -2.73 -19.23
CA ALA A 377 -1.27 -3.93 -19.45
C ALA A 377 -1.42 -4.99 -18.35
N HIS A 378 -1.85 -4.61 -17.15
CA HIS A 378 -1.76 -5.45 -15.95
C HIS A 378 -2.52 -6.78 -16.08
N GLY A 379 -3.81 -6.77 -16.45
CA GLY A 379 -4.56 -8.01 -16.59
C GLY A 379 -4.06 -8.90 -17.73
N THR A 380 -3.47 -8.31 -18.77
CA THR A 380 -2.78 -9.07 -19.84
C THR A 380 -1.53 -9.79 -19.31
N LEU A 381 -0.72 -9.11 -18.48
CA LEU A 381 0.43 -9.71 -17.81
C LEU A 381 -0.01 -10.86 -16.89
N VAL A 382 -1.02 -10.61 -16.06
CA VAL A 382 -1.60 -11.58 -15.11
C VAL A 382 -2.17 -12.80 -15.84
N ALA A 383 -2.94 -12.59 -16.92
CA ALA A 383 -3.47 -13.67 -17.73
C ALA A 383 -2.35 -14.56 -18.29
N GLY A 384 -1.28 -13.95 -18.81
CA GLY A 384 -0.12 -14.68 -19.33
C GLY A 384 0.52 -15.59 -18.29
N ILE A 385 0.67 -15.12 -17.05
CA ILE A 385 1.19 -15.92 -15.93
C ILE A 385 0.19 -17.03 -15.56
N ALA A 386 -1.09 -16.70 -15.41
CA ALA A 386 -2.13 -17.64 -14.96
C ALA A 386 -2.32 -18.84 -15.89
N ILE A 387 -2.11 -18.67 -17.20
CA ILE A 387 -2.26 -19.75 -18.19
C ILE A 387 -0.94 -20.31 -18.72
N ALA A 388 0.21 -19.85 -18.20
CA ALA A 388 1.52 -20.28 -18.64
C ALA A 388 1.64 -21.81 -18.53
N GLY A 389 2.13 -22.45 -19.60
CA GLY A 389 2.29 -23.90 -19.64
C GLY A 389 0.99 -24.71 -19.70
N ASN A 390 -0.20 -24.12 -19.73
CA ASN A 390 -1.47 -24.88 -19.71
C ASN A 390 -2.32 -24.71 -20.99
N PRO A 391 -2.12 -25.51 -22.06
CA PRO A 391 -2.83 -25.36 -23.35
C PRO A 391 -4.36 -25.56 -23.29
N ALA A 392 -4.90 -26.07 -22.18
CA ALA A 392 -6.33 -26.28 -21.98
C ALA A 392 -7.07 -25.08 -21.36
N ALA A 393 -6.36 -24.13 -20.75
CA ALA A 393 -6.98 -22.93 -20.19
C ALA A 393 -7.68 -22.08 -21.27
N ARG A 394 -8.85 -21.52 -20.90
CA ARG A 394 -9.62 -20.54 -21.70
C ARG A 394 -9.92 -19.32 -20.86
N ILE A 395 -9.37 -18.17 -21.24
CA ILE A 395 -9.45 -16.92 -20.49
C ILE A 395 -10.85 -16.31 -20.67
N LEU A 396 -11.60 -16.18 -19.58
CA LEU A 396 -12.80 -15.34 -19.50
C LEU A 396 -12.43 -14.07 -18.74
N VAL A 397 -12.72 -12.91 -19.31
CA VAL A 397 -12.31 -11.62 -18.76
C VAL A 397 -13.42 -11.04 -17.88
N ILE A 398 -13.08 -10.65 -16.66
CA ILE A 398 -13.88 -9.73 -15.85
C ILE A 398 -13.06 -8.45 -15.71
N ARG A 399 -13.34 -7.46 -16.56
CA ARG A 399 -12.64 -6.17 -16.52
C ARG A 399 -13.30 -5.26 -15.49
N ASN A 400 -12.51 -4.72 -14.57
CA ASN A 400 -12.92 -3.62 -13.70
C ASN A 400 -12.00 -2.41 -13.93
N ASP A 401 -12.56 -1.28 -14.35
CA ASP A 401 -11.78 -0.07 -14.57
C ASP A 401 -11.39 0.57 -13.23
N TRP A 402 -10.07 0.77 -13.05
CA TRP A 402 -9.52 1.55 -11.95
C TRP A 402 -9.03 2.92 -12.44
N PRO A 403 -9.15 3.98 -11.60
CA PRO A 403 -8.57 5.28 -11.88
C PRO A 403 -7.05 5.17 -11.98
N TYR A 404 -6.46 6.04 -12.78
CA TYR A 404 -5.00 6.16 -12.95
C TYR A 404 -4.49 7.55 -12.55
N GLU A 405 -5.42 8.46 -12.24
CA GLU A 405 -5.17 9.80 -11.79
C GLU A 405 -4.66 9.81 -10.34
N MET A 406 -3.75 10.74 -10.02
CA MET A 406 -3.24 10.88 -8.64
C MET A 406 -4.35 11.21 -7.63
N ILE A 407 -5.41 11.86 -8.11
CA ILE A 407 -6.63 12.12 -7.35
C ILE A 407 -7.76 11.35 -8.05
N PRO A 408 -8.27 10.27 -7.44
CA PRO A 408 -9.29 9.45 -8.06
C PRO A 408 -10.66 10.17 -8.08
N PRO A 409 -11.60 9.73 -8.94
CA PRO A 409 -13.00 10.11 -8.81
C PRO A 409 -13.55 9.71 -7.44
N PRO A 410 -14.40 10.54 -6.81
CA PRO A 410 -14.79 10.36 -5.42
C PRO A 410 -15.61 9.08 -5.20
N PRO A 411 -15.19 8.18 -4.29
CA PRO A 411 -16.08 7.16 -3.76
C PRO A 411 -17.28 7.82 -3.08
N ASN A 412 -18.47 7.44 -3.51
CA ASN A 412 -19.76 7.93 -2.99
C ASN A 412 -20.76 6.76 -2.91
N GLN A 413 -22.02 7.05 -2.55
CA GLN A 413 -23.04 6.02 -2.39
C GLN A 413 -23.30 5.25 -3.70
N GLU A 414 -23.36 5.95 -4.84
CA GLU A 414 -23.55 5.34 -6.16
C GLU A 414 -22.37 4.42 -6.50
N TRP A 415 -21.14 4.86 -6.23
CA TRP A 415 -19.95 4.02 -6.35
C TRP A 415 -20.09 2.76 -5.51
N ALA A 416 -20.42 2.87 -4.22
CA ALA A 416 -20.52 1.71 -3.32
C ALA A 416 -21.59 0.70 -3.75
N GLU A 417 -22.77 1.17 -4.18
CA GLU A 417 -23.86 0.34 -4.67
C GLU A 417 -23.52 -0.35 -6.00
N GLY A 418 -22.91 0.40 -6.92
CA GLY A 418 -22.45 -0.12 -8.20
C GLY A 418 -21.36 -1.16 -8.01
N GLN A 419 -20.38 -0.87 -7.16
CA GLN A 419 -19.30 -1.76 -6.77
C GLN A 419 -19.82 -3.07 -6.13
N ALA A 420 -20.76 -2.98 -5.19
CA ALA A 420 -21.40 -4.17 -4.61
C ALA A 420 -22.16 -5.00 -5.67
N SER A 421 -22.83 -4.35 -6.62
CA SER A 421 -23.56 -5.04 -7.70
C SER A 421 -22.60 -5.70 -8.68
N MET A 422 -21.54 -5.00 -9.07
CA MET A 422 -20.47 -5.49 -9.94
C MET A 422 -19.85 -6.78 -9.41
N LEU A 423 -19.54 -6.86 -8.10
CA LEU A 423 -18.96 -8.06 -7.49
C LEU A 423 -19.89 -9.27 -7.63
N ARG A 424 -21.14 -9.11 -7.17
CA ARG A 424 -22.15 -10.17 -7.18
C ARG A 424 -22.43 -10.65 -8.59
N ASP A 425 -22.64 -9.70 -9.51
CA ASP A 425 -23.02 -10.02 -10.88
C ASP A 425 -21.84 -10.63 -11.66
N SER A 426 -20.60 -10.25 -11.36
CA SER A 426 -19.40 -10.87 -11.93
C SER A 426 -19.23 -12.33 -11.50
N VAL A 427 -19.44 -12.63 -10.21
CA VAL A 427 -19.38 -14.03 -9.73
C VAL A 427 -20.48 -14.87 -10.37
N ARG A 428 -21.72 -14.36 -10.44
CA ARG A 428 -22.82 -15.03 -11.15
C ARG A 428 -22.48 -15.27 -12.62
N TYR A 429 -21.95 -14.27 -13.32
CA TYR A 429 -21.55 -14.41 -14.72
C TYR A 429 -20.49 -15.50 -14.92
N MET A 430 -19.48 -15.54 -14.05
CA MET A 430 -18.44 -16.57 -14.08
C MET A 430 -19.01 -17.97 -13.82
N HIS A 431 -19.90 -18.10 -12.84
CA HIS A 431 -20.60 -19.34 -12.53
C HIS A 431 -21.41 -19.85 -13.74
N ASP A 432 -22.28 -18.99 -14.29
CA ASP A 432 -23.19 -19.35 -15.38
C ASP A 432 -22.45 -19.71 -16.67
N ASN A 433 -21.22 -19.21 -16.85
CA ASN A 433 -20.35 -19.51 -17.98
C ASN A 433 -19.28 -20.58 -17.69
N GLY A 434 -19.40 -21.30 -16.57
CA GLY A 434 -18.60 -22.50 -16.29
C GLY A 434 -17.14 -22.25 -15.91
N VAL A 435 -16.82 -21.07 -15.37
CA VAL A 435 -15.50 -20.78 -14.80
C VAL A 435 -15.22 -21.74 -13.64
N ARG A 436 -14.00 -22.26 -13.58
CA ARG A 436 -13.58 -23.20 -12.50
C ARG A 436 -12.51 -22.63 -11.57
N VAL A 437 -11.76 -21.66 -12.05
CA VAL A 437 -10.72 -20.96 -11.28
C VAL A 437 -10.71 -19.50 -11.68
N VAL A 438 -10.57 -18.60 -10.72
CA VAL A 438 -10.52 -17.16 -10.92
C VAL A 438 -9.23 -16.64 -10.31
N ASN A 439 -8.43 -15.93 -11.10
CA ASN A 439 -7.33 -15.12 -10.58
C ASN A 439 -7.85 -13.70 -10.31
N MET A 440 -7.58 -13.19 -9.11
CA MET A 440 -7.93 -11.84 -8.66
C MET A 440 -6.66 -11.11 -8.20
N SER A 441 -6.15 -10.23 -9.07
CA SER A 441 -4.97 -9.42 -8.78
C SER A 441 -5.36 -7.97 -8.47
N TRP A 442 -6.35 -7.81 -7.59
CA TRP A 442 -6.81 -6.55 -7.04
C TRP A 442 -7.04 -6.71 -5.53
N GLY A 443 -7.10 -5.60 -4.81
CA GLY A 443 -7.53 -5.61 -3.42
C GLY A 443 -8.06 -4.25 -3.00
N ILE A 444 -8.83 -4.26 -1.91
CA ILE A 444 -9.37 -3.05 -1.29
C ILE A 444 -9.56 -3.27 0.21
N SER A 445 -9.34 -2.21 0.98
CA SER A 445 -9.52 -2.14 2.43
C SER A 445 -10.39 -0.93 2.81
N PRO A 446 -10.94 -0.89 4.04
CA PRO A 446 -11.60 0.32 4.56
C PRO A 446 -10.70 1.55 4.46
N GLN A 447 -9.40 1.39 4.77
CA GLN A 447 -8.43 2.48 4.75
C GLN A 447 -8.22 3.02 3.33
N GLU A 448 -8.13 2.17 2.31
CA GLU A 448 -7.97 2.62 0.92
C GLU A 448 -9.21 3.41 0.44
N ILE A 449 -10.41 2.99 0.82
CA ILE A 449 -11.64 3.75 0.50
C ILE A 449 -11.60 5.12 1.20
N GLU A 450 -11.19 5.17 2.47
CA GLU A 450 -11.07 6.44 3.20
C GLU A 450 -10.03 7.37 2.56
N ASP A 451 -8.88 6.82 2.15
CA ASP A 451 -7.81 7.55 1.49
C ASP A 451 -8.24 8.10 0.12
N ASP A 452 -9.00 7.33 -0.67
CA ASP A 452 -9.58 7.78 -1.95
C ASP A 452 -10.65 8.86 -1.76
N MET A 453 -11.57 8.64 -0.81
CA MET A 453 -12.56 9.65 -0.41
C MET A 453 -11.86 10.94 -0.02
N GLN A 454 -10.81 10.84 0.79
CA GLN A 454 -10.03 11.98 1.17
C GLN A 454 -9.38 12.69 -0.01
N ALA A 455 -8.63 11.96 -0.86
CA ALA A 455 -7.89 12.55 -1.96
C ALA A 455 -8.84 13.35 -2.88
N SER A 456 -10.04 12.83 -3.11
CA SER A 456 -11.10 13.50 -3.88
C SER A 456 -11.81 14.66 -3.16
N GLY A 457 -11.65 14.77 -1.83
CA GLY A 457 -12.38 15.72 -0.98
C GLY A 457 -13.79 15.29 -0.59
N ALA A 458 -14.11 13.99 -0.68
CA ALA A 458 -15.38 13.39 -0.32
C ALA A 458 -15.46 12.99 1.18
N GLY A 459 -16.65 12.60 1.63
CA GLY A 459 -16.91 12.06 2.97
C GLY A 459 -16.97 13.07 4.11
N GLY A 460 -16.70 14.36 3.86
CA GLY A 460 -16.82 15.40 4.87
C GLY A 460 -15.69 15.36 5.92
N PRO A 461 -15.97 15.75 7.18
CA PRO A 461 -15.01 15.67 8.29
C PRO A 461 -14.47 14.26 8.52
N VAL A 462 -13.30 14.16 9.14
CA VAL A 462 -12.55 12.90 9.25
C VAL A 462 -13.34 11.75 9.90
N GLU A 463 -14.06 12.01 11.00
CA GLU A 463 -14.93 11.02 11.66
C GLU A 463 -16.08 10.52 10.77
N GLN A 464 -16.71 11.45 10.03
CA GLN A 464 -17.79 11.10 9.11
C GLN A 464 -17.24 10.28 7.93
N ARG A 465 -16.09 10.68 7.40
CA ARG A 465 -15.43 9.98 6.29
C ARG A 465 -15.04 8.57 6.69
N HIS A 466 -14.41 8.40 7.86
CA HIS A 466 -14.04 7.11 8.40
C HIS A 466 -15.26 6.17 8.55
N ALA A 467 -16.35 6.67 9.15
CA ALA A 467 -17.59 5.90 9.28
C ALA A 467 -18.21 5.54 7.92
N THR A 468 -18.18 6.45 6.96
CA THR A 468 -18.73 6.24 5.61
C THR A 468 -17.90 5.24 4.81
N ALA A 469 -16.57 5.34 4.85
CA ALA A 469 -15.66 4.40 4.19
C ALA A 469 -15.90 2.97 4.68
N ARG A 470 -16.05 2.79 6.00
CA ARG A 470 -16.43 1.51 6.61
C ARG A 470 -17.78 1.00 6.12
N GLN A 471 -18.80 1.87 6.03
CA GLN A 471 -20.11 1.48 5.52
C GLN A 471 -20.00 0.97 4.08
N TYR A 472 -19.29 1.68 3.21
CA TYR A 472 -19.08 1.28 1.81
C TYR A 472 -18.28 -0.02 1.71
N PHE A 473 -17.21 -0.14 2.49
CA PHE A 473 -16.43 -1.36 2.55
C PHE A 473 -17.28 -2.56 2.96
N LYS A 474 -18.14 -2.41 3.98
CA LYS A 474 -19.05 -3.47 4.42
C LYS A 474 -20.00 -3.91 3.31
N MET A 475 -20.58 -2.98 2.56
CA MET A 475 -21.43 -3.30 1.41
C MET A 475 -20.66 -4.12 0.36
N PHE A 476 -19.41 -3.74 0.09
CA PHE A 476 -18.53 -4.44 -0.83
C PHE A 476 -18.22 -5.86 -0.36
N LYS A 477 -17.77 -6.01 0.90
CA LYS A 477 -17.41 -7.27 1.53
C LYS A 477 -18.59 -8.24 1.63
N ASP A 478 -19.74 -7.80 2.15
CA ASP A 478 -20.92 -8.65 2.31
C ASP A 478 -21.40 -9.19 0.95
N SER A 479 -21.46 -8.32 -0.07
CA SER A 479 -21.88 -8.69 -1.42
C SER A 479 -20.92 -9.72 -2.03
N PHE A 480 -19.61 -9.49 -1.91
CA PHE A 480 -18.62 -10.38 -2.49
C PHE A 480 -18.58 -11.75 -1.79
N VAL A 481 -18.56 -11.75 -0.45
CA VAL A 481 -18.55 -12.99 0.35
C VAL A 481 -19.78 -13.83 0.04
N GLY A 482 -20.98 -13.23 0.01
CA GLY A 482 -22.20 -13.95 -0.33
C GLY A 482 -22.13 -14.56 -1.74
N ALA A 483 -21.66 -13.79 -2.72
CA ALA A 483 -21.55 -14.28 -4.09
C ALA A 483 -20.53 -15.44 -4.24
N VAL A 484 -19.38 -15.37 -3.55
CA VAL A 484 -18.37 -16.44 -3.55
C VAL A 484 -18.90 -17.71 -2.87
N GLN A 485 -19.68 -17.57 -1.79
CA GLN A 485 -20.34 -18.70 -1.12
C GLN A 485 -21.36 -19.41 -2.03
N ASP A 486 -22.08 -18.64 -2.85
CA ASP A 486 -23.06 -19.16 -3.81
C ASP A 486 -22.40 -19.83 -5.05
N ALA A 487 -21.07 -19.78 -5.17
CA ALA A 487 -20.30 -20.37 -6.27
C ALA A 487 -19.23 -21.39 -5.78
N PRO A 488 -19.63 -22.47 -5.06
CA PRO A 488 -18.69 -23.39 -4.42
C PRO A 488 -17.83 -24.20 -5.41
N ASP A 489 -18.25 -24.30 -6.69
CA ASP A 489 -17.53 -25.04 -7.74
C ASP A 489 -16.39 -24.23 -8.40
N ILE A 490 -16.19 -22.99 -7.98
CA ILE A 490 -15.16 -22.07 -8.46
C ILE A 490 -14.10 -21.86 -7.36
N LEU A 491 -12.83 -22.06 -7.70
CA LEU A 491 -11.71 -21.67 -6.85
C LEU A 491 -11.33 -20.20 -7.10
N PHE A 492 -11.38 -19.38 -6.05
CA PHE A 492 -11.01 -17.96 -6.10
C PHE A 492 -9.60 -17.75 -5.54
N VAL A 493 -8.67 -17.37 -6.41
CA VAL A 493 -7.26 -17.17 -6.06
C VAL A 493 -6.95 -15.68 -6.02
N SER A 494 -6.58 -15.15 -4.85
CA SER A 494 -6.31 -13.74 -4.61
C SER A 494 -4.84 -13.47 -4.33
N ALA A 495 -4.30 -12.35 -4.80
CA ALA A 495 -3.03 -11.85 -4.30
C ALA A 495 -3.13 -11.45 -2.82
N ALA A 496 -2.09 -11.72 -2.02
CA ALA A 496 -2.04 -11.32 -0.61
C ALA A 496 -1.89 -9.81 -0.38
N GLY A 497 -1.51 -9.06 -1.42
CA GLY A 497 -1.14 -7.64 -1.34
C GLY A 497 0.37 -7.44 -1.27
N ASN A 498 0.79 -6.18 -1.50
CA ASN A 498 2.21 -5.81 -1.64
C ASN A 498 2.72 -4.91 -0.50
N ALA A 499 1.93 -4.71 0.56
CA ALA A 499 2.25 -3.77 1.64
C ALA A 499 2.97 -4.42 2.84
N ASN A 500 3.23 -5.75 2.79
CA ASN A 500 3.86 -6.50 3.88
C ASN A 500 3.18 -6.26 5.25
N ASN A 501 1.85 -6.15 5.19
CA ASN A 501 0.91 -5.97 6.28
C ASN A 501 0.18 -7.29 6.57
N ASP A 502 -0.48 -7.36 7.72
CA ASP A 502 -1.44 -8.44 7.98
C ASP A 502 -2.76 -8.12 7.27
N ALA A 503 -3.06 -8.86 6.21
CA ALA A 503 -4.28 -8.67 5.42
C ALA A 503 -5.56 -8.82 6.27
N ARG A 504 -5.56 -9.60 7.35
CA ARG A 504 -6.71 -9.73 8.26
C ARG A 504 -6.84 -8.52 9.16
N PHE A 505 -5.74 -7.99 9.67
CA PHE A 505 -5.74 -6.78 10.50
C PHE A 505 -6.24 -5.55 9.72
N ASP A 506 -5.87 -5.45 8.44
CA ASP A 506 -6.26 -4.35 7.56
C ASP A 506 -7.59 -4.60 6.81
N GLU A 507 -8.22 -5.76 7.02
CA GLU A 507 -9.41 -6.22 6.29
C GLU A 507 -9.27 -6.13 4.77
N PHE A 508 -8.10 -6.46 4.23
CA PHE A 508 -7.80 -6.37 2.80
C PHE A 508 -8.50 -7.50 2.05
N ILE A 509 -9.53 -7.22 1.25
CA ILE A 509 -10.23 -8.23 0.44
C ILE A 509 -9.75 -8.19 -1.02
N PRO A 510 -9.63 -9.33 -1.72
CA PRO A 510 -10.11 -10.67 -1.33
C PRO A 510 -9.21 -11.41 -0.32
N ALA A 511 -7.98 -10.95 -0.09
CA ALA A 511 -6.94 -11.71 0.62
C ALA A 511 -7.32 -12.17 2.04
N SER A 512 -8.20 -11.42 2.71
CA SER A 512 -8.68 -11.73 4.07
C SER A 512 -9.93 -12.62 4.11
N ILE A 513 -10.51 -12.98 2.96
CA ILE A 513 -11.71 -13.82 2.89
C ILE A 513 -11.34 -15.29 3.14
N ASP A 514 -11.86 -15.84 4.23
CA ASP A 514 -11.66 -17.22 4.66
C ASP A 514 -12.90 -18.07 4.34
N LEU A 515 -12.92 -18.66 3.14
CA LEU A 515 -13.97 -19.55 2.65
C LEU A 515 -13.34 -20.84 2.09
N PRO A 516 -14.07 -21.98 2.04
CA PRO A 516 -13.50 -23.25 1.57
C PRO A 516 -12.97 -23.25 0.12
N ASN A 517 -13.45 -22.31 -0.70
CA ASN A 517 -13.09 -22.15 -2.11
C ASN A 517 -12.26 -20.88 -2.38
N THR A 518 -11.63 -20.29 -1.37
CA THR A 518 -10.67 -19.18 -1.54
C THR A 518 -9.24 -19.64 -1.28
N MET A 519 -8.29 -19.01 -1.98
CA MET A 519 -6.86 -19.22 -1.80
C MET A 519 -6.15 -17.87 -1.90
N THR A 520 -5.25 -17.58 -0.97
CA THR A 520 -4.45 -16.35 -0.97
C THR A 520 -3.00 -16.67 -1.27
N ALA A 521 -2.45 -16.05 -2.32
CA ALA A 521 -1.09 -16.25 -2.77
C ALA A 521 -0.18 -15.09 -2.31
N GLY A 522 0.83 -15.43 -1.50
CA GLY A 522 1.96 -14.55 -1.21
C GLY A 522 3.01 -14.60 -2.32
N ALA A 523 3.88 -13.59 -2.38
CA ALA A 523 5.00 -13.54 -3.31
C ALA A 523 6.31 -13.87 -2.59
N VAL A 524 7.20 -14.56 -3.31
CA VAL A 524 8.60 -14.81 -2.93
C VAL A 524 9.48 -14.53 -4.14
N ASP A 525 10.77 -14.27 -3.92
CA ASP A 525 11.71 -14.04 -5.03
C ASP A 525 12.14 -15.33 -5.76
N GLU A 526 13.12 -15.23 -6.67
CA GLU A 526 13.63 -16.38 -7.45
C GLU A 526 14.29 -17.48 -6.59
N ALA A 527 14.73 -17.16 -5.38
CA ALA A 527 15.26 -18.12 -4.42
C ALA A 527 14.22 -18.63 -3.43
N GLY A 528 13.03 -18.02 -3.41
CA GLY A 528 11.95 -18.37 -2.48
C GLY A 528 11.97 -17.59 -1.17
N ASP A 529 12.68 -16.45 -1.11
CA ASP A 529 12.78 -15.57 0.06
C ASP A 529 11.62 -14.57 0.20
#